data_AF-A0A7C1CZ54-F1
#
_entry.id   AF-A0A7C1CZ54-F1
#
_cell.length_a   1.000
_cell.length_b   1.000
_cell.length_c   1.000
_cell.angle_alpha   90.00
_cell.angle_beta   90.00
_cell.angle_gamma   90.00
#
_symmetry.space_group_name_H-M   'P 1'
#
loop_
_entity.id
_entity.type
_entity.pdbx_description
1 polymer ?
#
loop_
_entity_poly.entity_id
_entity_poly.type
_entity_poly.pdbx_seq_one_letter_code
_entity_poly.pdbx_strand_id
1 'polypeptide(L)'
;MITIFHVKQHPFNKKLKQKQIFLSALILLHFALIGELKAQESWFWQNPNPQGNTLRGVSFSDNYNGTAVGDFGTIIRTSDGGNSWVIQQSGTLETLFDVSFSDANKGPARYES
;
A
#
# COMPACT_ATOMS: atom_id res chain seq x y z
N MET A 1 -43.60 58.09 -20.86
CA MET A 1 -44.31 56.97 -20.20
C MET A 1 -43.41 55.75 -20.29
N ILE A 2 -42.75 55.36 -19.19
CA ILE A 2 -41.76 54.26 -19.17
C ILE A 2 -42.42 53.06 -18.47
N THR A 3 -42.57 51.94 -19.18
CA THR A 3 -43.16 50.71 -18.65
C THR A 3 -42.07 49.84 -18.05
N ILE A 4 -42.15 49.58 -16.75
CA ILE A 4 -41.26 48.65 -16.03
C ILE A 4 -41.90 47.26 -16.06
N PHE A 5 -41.22 46.28 -16.68
CA PHE A 5 -41.62 44.88 -16.59
C PHE A 5 -41.14 44.28 -15.27
N HIS A 6 -42.08 43.88 -14.42
CA HIS A 6 -41.80 43.21 -13.15
C HIS A 6 -41.60 41.71 -13.38
N VAL A 7 -40.37 41.21 -13.29
CA VAL A 7 -40.06 39.78 -13.38
C VAL A 7 -40.47 39.11 -12.07
N LYS A 8 -41.45 38.20 -12.14
CA LYS A 8 -41.94 37.43 -10.99
C LYS A 8 -40.93 36.33 -10.65
N GLN A 9 -40.26 36.45 -9.51
CA GLN A 9 -39.32 35.42 -9.03
C GLN A 9 -40.11 34.14 -8.67
N HIS A 10 -39.73 33.01 -9.27
CA HIS A 10 -40.37 31.71 -9.02
C HIS A 10 -40.09 31.22 -7.58
N PRO A 11 -41.10 30.79 -6.80
CA PRO A 11 -40.90 30.41 -5.41
C PRO A 11 -40.04 29.14 -5.30
N PHE A 12 -38.97 29.24 -4.53
CA PHE A 12 -38.03 28.15 -4.28
C PHE A 12 -38.69 27.02 -3.46
N ASN A 13 -38.75 25.79 -3.97
CA ASN A 13 -39.39 24.65 -3.31
C ASN A 13 -38.55 24.11 -2.14
N LYS A 14 -38.96 24.44 -0.90
CA LYS A 14 -38.27 24.03 0.34
C LYS A 14 -38.15 22.51 0.50
N LYS A 15 -39.13 21.72 0.03
CA LYS A 15 -39.08 20.25 0.07
C LYS A 15 -37.99 19.69 -0.86
N LEU A 16 -37.77 20.32 -2.01
CA LEU A 16 -36.73 19.92 -2.96
C LEU A 16 -35.33 20.23 -2.40
N LYS A 17 -35.16 21.40 -1.77
CA LYS A 17 -33.92 21.77 -1.07
C LYS A 17 -33.54 20.76 0.02
N GLN A 18 -34.52 20.37 0.85
CA GLN A 18 -34.29 19.41 1.93
C GLN A 18 -33.92 18.03 1.39
N LYS A 19 -34.61 17.54 0.35
CA LYS A 19 -34.26 16.28 -0.32
C LYS A 19 -32.84 16.30 -0.87
N GLN A 20 -32.40 17.43 -1.45
CA GLN A 20 -31.04 17.59 -1.95
C GLN A 20 -29.99 17.63 -0.85
N ILE A 21 -30.28 18.27 0.28
CA ILE A 21 -29.41 18.24 1.47
C ILE A 21 -29.27 16.81 2.02
N PHE A 22 -30.38 16.06 2.13
CA PHE A 22 -30.34 14.67 2.56
C PHE A 22 -29.57 13.77 1.59
N LEU A 23 -29.77 13.94 0.29
CA LEU A 23 -29.06 13.16 -0.73
C LEU A 23 -27.55 13.44 -0.69
N SER A 24 -27.15 14.71 -0.54
CA SER A 24 -25.74 15.07 -0.39
C SER A 24 -25.11 14.53 0.90
N ALA A 25 -25.85 14.55 2.01
CA ALA A 25 -25.37 14.02 3.29
C ALA A 25 -25.18 12.49 3.23
N LEU A 26 -26.06 11.77 2.54
CA LEU A 26 -25.96 10.32 2.35
C LEU A 26 -24.77 9.92 1.47
N ILE A 27 -24.49 10.71 0.42
CA ILE A 27 -23.32 10.50 -0.44
C ILE A 27 -22.04 10.75 0.35
N LEU A 28 -21.95 11.85 1.09
CA LEU A 28 -20.77 12.16 1.92
C LEU A 28 -20.54 11.11 3.02
N LEU A 29 -21.62 10.59 3.63
CA LEU A 29 -21.54 9.51 4.60
C LEU A 29 -21.08 8.19 3.96
N HIS A 30 -21.50 7.90 2.74
CA HIS A 30 -21.02 6.75 1.97
C HIS A 30 -19.52 6.84 1.68
N PHE A 31 -19.03 8.01 1.27
CA PHE A 31 -17.60 8.25 1.04
C PHE A 31 -16.76 8.19 2.33
N ALA A 32 -17.34 8.50 3.50
CA ALA A 32 -16.66 8.43 4.78
C ALA A 32 -16.62 7.00 5.39
N LEU A 33 -17.57 6.13 5.03
CA LEU A 33 -17.66 4.74 5.51
C LEU A 33 -16.83 3.76 4.69
N ILE A 34 -16.58 4.07 3.42
CA ILE A 34 -15.64 3.34 2.57
C ILE A 34 -14.28 3.97 2.84
N GLY A 35 -13.50 3.39 3.77
CA GLY A 35 -12.14 3.84 4.05
C GLY A 35 -11.36 4.09 2.76
N GLU A 36 -10.56 5.16 2.74
CA GLU A 36 -9.85 5.64 1.56
C GLU A 36 -9.18 4.48 0.81
N LEU A 37 -9.71 4.07 -0.34
CA LEU A 37 -9.03 3.18 -1.27
C LEU A 37 -7.87 3.97 -1.88
N LYS A 38 -6.78 4.11 -1.12
CA LYS A 38 -5.52 4.66 -1.61
C LYS A 38 -4.92 3.64 -2.57
N ALA A 39 -5.43 3.61 -3.80
CA ALA A 39 -4.74 2.99 -4.91
C ALA A 39 -3.55 3.88 -5.30
N GLN A 40 -2.51 3.87 -4.46
CA GLN A 40 -1.11 4.19 -4.72
C GLN A 40 -0.42 4.33 -3.35
N GLU A 41 0.22 3.27 -2.88
CA GLU A 41 1.08 3.37 -1.72
C GLU A 41 2.37 4.09 -2.15
N SER A 42 2.63 5.24 -1.53
CA SER A 42 3.97 5.82 -1.55
C SER A 42 4.93 4.89 -0.81
N TRP A 43 6.18 4.83 -1.24
CA TRP A 43 7.22 4.08 -0.53
C TRP A 43 7.28 4.49 0.94
N PHE A 44 7.03 3.53 1.83
CA PHE A 44 7.16 3.69 3.27
C PHE A 44 8.27 2.77 3.80
N TRP A 45 9.04 3.28 4.76
CA TRP A 45 10.05 2.49 5.45
C TRP A 45 9.36 1.40 6.26
N GLN A 46 9.73 0.13 6.01
CA GLN A 46 9.31 -0.99 6.84
C GLN A 46 10.22 -1.14 8.05
N ASN A 47 9.74 -1.81 9.09
CA ASN A 47 10.55 -2.17 10.25
C ASN A 47 11.60 -3.24 9.86
N PRO A 48 12.87 -3.16 10.27
CA PRO A 48 13.45 -2.13 11.13
C PRO A 48 13.60 -0.79 10.43
N ASN A 49 13.47 0.29 11.19
CA ASN A 49 13.97 1.61 10.76
C ASN A 49 15.38 1.47 10.16
N PRO A 50 15.80 2.35 9.24
CA PRO A 50 17.01 2.16 8.45
C PRO A 50 18.19 1.75 9.34
N GLN A 51 18.63 0.50 9.18
CA GLN A 51 19.79 -0.03 9.88
C GLN A 51 21.10 0.67 9.46
N GLY A 52 21.06 1.49 8.42
CA GLY A 52 22.19 2.27 7.91
C GLY A 52 23.13 1.51 6.97
N ASN A 53 23.07 0.18 6.94
CA ASN A 53 23.90 -0.65 6.07
C ASN A 53 23.27 -0.85 4.68
N THR A 54 24.11 -0.89 3.64
CA THR A 54 23.68 -1.21 2.28
C THR A 54 23.21 -2.66 2.23
N LEU A 55 21.97 -2.90 1.81
CA LEU A 55 21.49 -4.22 1.42
C LEU A 55 21.90 -4.51 -0.02
N ARG A 56 22.38 -5.73 -0.27
CA ARG A 56 22.94 -6.17 -1.55
C ARG A 56 22.12 -7.24 -2.25
N GLY A 57 21.42 -8.07 -1.48
CA GLY A 57 20.57 -9.11 -2.02
C GLY A 57 19.35 -9.35 -1.14
N VAL A 58 18.26 -9.80 -1.76
CA VAL A 58 17.05 -10.25 -1.08
C VAL A 58 16.45 -11.42 -1.84
N SER A 59 16.05 -12.46 -1.11
CA SER A 59 15.35 -13.61 -1.69
C SER A 59 14.29 -14.12 -0.73
N PHE A 60 13.21 -14.63 -1.31
CA PHE A 60 12.09 -15.22 -0.61
C PHE A 60 12.06 -16.73 -0.84
N SER A 61 11.84 -17.51 0.22
CA SER A 61 11.62 -18.95 0.13
C SER A 61 10.16 -19.30 -0.20
N ASP A 62 9.24 -18.39 0.13
CA ASP A 62 7.82 -18.43 -0.18
C ASP A 62 7.23 -17.00 -0.09
N ASN A 63 5.91 -16.85 -0.22
CA ASN A 63 5.24 -15.54 -0.21
C ASN A 63 5.37 -14.74 1.11
N TYR A 64 5.78 -15.38 2.20
CA TYR A 64 5.82 -14.79 3.54
C TYR A 64 7.25 -14.71 4.09
N ASN A 65 8.08 -15.70 3.78
CA ASN A 65 9.40 -15.85 4.37
C ASN A 65 10.49 -15.34 3.42
N GLY A 66 11.21 -14.30 3.83
CA GLY A 66 12.28 -13.69 3.05
C GLY A 66 13.50 -13.34 3.88
N THR A 67 14.65 -13.24 3.21
CA THR A 67 15.92 -12.84 3.82
C THR A 67 16.61 -11.81 2.94
N ALA A 68 17.10 -10.74 3.54
CA ALA A 68 17.96 -9.77 2.89
C ALA A 68 19.32 -9.72 3.58
N VAL A 69 20.37 -9.53 2.79
CA VAL A 69 21.77 -9.52 3.23
C VAL A 69 22.49 -8.28 2.75
N GLY A 70 23.57 -7.90 3.41
CA GLY A 70 24.30 -6.67 3.06
C GLY A 70 25.67 -6.50 3.72
N ASP A 71 26.11 -5.25 3.76
CA ASP A 71 27.38 -4.83 4.35
C ASP A 71 27.48 -5.20 5.84
N PHE A 72 28.71 -5.35 6.34
CA PHE A 72 29.00 -5.61 7.76
C PHE A 72 28.30 -6.86 8.33
N GLY A 73 28.16 -7.91 7.53
CA GLY A 73 27.48 -9.15 7.93
C GLY A 73 26.00 -8.96 8.19
N THR A 74 25.36 -7.95 7.60
CA THR A 74 23.94 -7.68 7.77
C THR A 74 23.10 -8.85 7.27
N ILE A 75 22.23 -9.37 8.14
CA ILE A 75 21.17 -10.31 7.78
C ILE A 75 19.88 -9.84 8.45
N ILE A 76 18.82 -9.67 7.68
CA ILE A 76 17.47 -9.42 8.19
C ILE A 76 16.49 -10.43 7.57
N ARG A 77 15.52 -10.89 8.35
CA ARG A 77 14.52 -11.87 7.93
C ARG A 77 13.10 -11.37 8.17
N THR A 78 12.21 -11.61 7.23
CA THR A 78 10.76 -11.43 7.37
C THR A 78 10.06 -12.79 7.40
N SER A 79 8.90 -12.84 8.05
CA SER A 79 7.97 -13.97 8.03
C SER A 79 6.53 -13.53 7.71
N ASP A 80 6.35 -12.29 7.27
CA ASP A 80 5.04 -11.67 7.01
C ASP A 80 4.98 -11.00 5.63
N GLY A 81 5.81 -11.45 4.68
CA GLY A 81 5.83 -10.93 3.32
C GLY A 81 6.58 -9.61 3.15
N GLY A 82 7.43 -9.25 4.11
CA GLY A 82 8.24 -8.04 4.08
C GLY A 82 7.60 -6.83 4.75
N ASN A 83 6.46 -6.99 5.45
CA ASN A 83 5.85 -5.94 6.26
C ASN A 83 6.69 -5.61 7.49
N SER A 84 7.36 -6.62 8.06
CA SER A 84 8.34 -6.46 9.13
C SER A 84 9.53 -7.39 8.94
N TRP A 85 10.69 -6.91 9.39
CA TRP A 85 11.97 -7.60 9.34
C TRP A 85 12.64 -7.60 10.71
N VAL A 86 13.36 -8.68 10.99
CA VAL A 86 14.07 -8.91 12.25
C VAL A 86 15.54 -9.18 11.94
N ILE A 87 16.44 -8.46 12.61
CA ILE A 87 17.90 -8.64 12.49
C ILE A 87 18.28 -10.03 12.99
N GLN A 88 19.13 -10.71 12.22
CA GLN A 88 19.71 -12.01 12.56
C GLN A 88 21.21 -11.88 12.80
N GLN A 89 21.74 -12.69 13.73
CA GLN A 89 23.18 -12.75 13.94
C GLN A 89 23.84 -13.55 12.81
N SER A 90 24.77 -12.94 12.08
CA SER A 90 25.51 -13.59 11.01
C SER A 90 26.79 -14.31 11.47
N GLY A 91 27.36 -13.87 12.60
CA GLY A 91 28.64 -14.36 13.09
C GLY A 91 29.86 -13.82 12.32
N THR A 92 29.67 -12.86 11.42
CA THR A 92 30.75 -12.23 10.64
C THR A 92 30.50 -10.73 10.47
N LEU A 93 31.55 -9.98 10.18
CA LEU A 93 31.46 -8.58 9.72
C LEU A 93 31.74 -8.46 8.22
N GLU A 94 31.97 -9.58 7.53
CA GLU A 94 32.21 -9.59 6.09
C GLU A 94 30.96 -9.18 5.31
N THR A 95 31.17 -8.57 4.16
CA THR A 95 30.08 -8.18 3.28
C THR A 95 29.41 -9.40 2.66
N LEU A 96 28.08 -9.49 2.81
CA LEU A 96 27.28 -10.53 2.18
C LEU A 96 26.70 -9.95 0.88
N PHE A 97 27.16 -10.46 -0.26
CA PHE A 97 26.84 -9.88 -1.57
C PHE A 97 25.49 -10.32 -2.14
N ASP A 98 25.02 -11.53 -1.82
CA ASP A 98 23.78 -12.05 -2.38
C ASP A 98 23.18 -13.16 -1.49
N VAL A 99 21.89 -13.42 -1.67
CA VAL A 99 21.15 -14.52 -1.04
C VAL A 99 20.13 -15.07 -2.05
N SER A 100 20.04 -16.39 -2.16
CA SER A 100 19.11 -17.06 -3.08
C SER A 100 18.48 -18.26 -2.41
N PHE A 101 17.15 -18.38 -2.53
CA PHE A 101 16.41 -19.61 -2.22
C PHE A 101 15.98 -20.27 -3.52
N SER A 102 16.17 -21.60 -3.63
CA SER A 102 15.55 -22.37 -4.71
C SER A 102 14.06 -22.52 -4.42
N ASP A 103 13.23 -22.12 -5.38
CA ASP A 103 11.77 -22.24 -5.28
C ASP A 103 11.40 -23.71 -5.04
N ALA A 104 10.84 -24.03 -3.86
CA ALA A 104 10.47 -25.40 -3.52
C ALA A 104 9.34 -25.96 -4.42
N ASN A 105 8.65 -25.09 -5.18
CA ASN A 105 7.46 -25.45 -5.96
C ASN A 105 7.64 -25.41 -7.48
N LYS A 106 8.84 -25.12 -8.01
CA LYS A 106 9.11 -25.27 -9.44
C LYS A 106 9.70 -26.64 -9.75
N GLY A 107 8.84 -27.67 -9.76
CA GLY A 107 9.16 -28.89 -10.50
C GLY A 107 9.44 -28.54 -11.96
N PRO A 108 10.38 -29.23 -12.65
CA PRO A 108 10.66 -28.94 -14.05
C PRO A 108 9.36 -29.09 -14.85
N ALA A 109 8.95 -28.03 -15.54
CA ALA A 109 7.86 -28.08 -16.50
C ALA A 109 8.22 -29.14 -17.56
N ARG A 110 7.65 -30.35 -17.43
CA ARG A 110 7.74 -31.37 -18.47
C ARG A 110 6.91 -30.85 -19.64
N TYR A 111 7.58 -30.54 -20.74
CA TYR A 111 6.95 -30.40 -22.04
C TYR A 111 6.37 -31.77 -22.42
N GLU A 112 5.04 -31.88 -22.45
CA GLU A 112 4.38 -33.02 -23.09
C GLU A 112 4.39 -32.81 -24.61
N SER A 113 4.83 -33.85 -25.32
CA SER A 113 4.90 -33.98 -26.77
C SER A 113 3.56 -34.41 -27.36
#